data_AF-A0A3D5KSZ8-F1
#
_entry.id   AF-A0A3D5KSZ8-F1
#
_cell.length_a   1.000
_cell.length_b   1.000
_cell.length_c   1.000
_cell.angle_alpha   90.00
_cell.angle_beta   90.00
_cell.angle_gamma   90.00
#
_symmetry.space_group_name_H-M   'P 1'
#
loop_
_entity.id
_entity.type
_entity.pdbx_description
1 polymer ?
#
loop_
_entity_poly.entity_id
_entity_poly.type
_entity_poly.pdbx_seq_one_letter_code
_entity_poly.pdbx_strand_id
1 'polypeptide(L)'
;MVYLETVERKNKKYYYIAKNFRIDIKKWKKIRRYIGDKPPSKEQKEKAIKEIEAEALLKGYTTPTSKYRYLKNEEAKKLQDIKEVCKKFYGKISEIGRKKYDNDFVVRFTYNTNAIEGNRLSLRETSMIITENIIPAGATVNDYNEALNSRIC
;
A
#
# COMPACT_ATOMS: atom_id res chain seq x y z
N MET A 1 1.00 -3.34 24.34
CA MET A 1 -0.18 -3.40 25.24
C MET A 1 -0.09 -2.26 26.25
N VAL A 2 -1.19 -1.54 26.47
CA VAL A 2 -1.27 -0.48 27.50
C VAL A 2 -1.70 -1.13 28.80
N TYR A 3 -1.06 -0.77 29.92
CA TYR A 3 -1.41 -1.29 31.24
C TYR A 3 -1.26 -0.22 32.32
N LEU A 4 -1.99 -0.41 33.42
CA LEU A 4 -1.88 0.42 34.62
C LEU A 4 -0.75 -0.13 35.49
N GLU A 5 0.15 0.74 35.91
CA GLU A 5 1.26 0.44 36.81
C GLU A 5 1.07 1.22 38.11
N THR A 6 1.02 0.49 39.23
CA THR A 6 0.90 1.08 40.57
C THR A 6 2.25 1.00 41.26
N VAL A 7 2.74 2.12 41.78
CA VAL A 7 4.00 2.21 42.51
C VAL A 7 3.72 2.74 43.90
N GLU A 8 4.15 2.03 44.94
CA GLU A 8 4.04 2.49 46.34
C GLU A 8 5.34 3.16 46.78
N ARG A 9 5.23 4.37 47.35
CA ARG A 9 6.35 5.08 47.99
C ARG A 9 5.85 5.80 49.24
N LYS A 10 6.54 5.62 50.37
CA LYS A 10 6.23 6.29 51.65
C LYS A 10 4.73 6.23 52.02
N ASN A 11 4.13 5.03 51.98
CA ASN A 11 2.69 4.79 52.25
C ASN A 11 1.69 5.48 51.30
N LYS A 12 2.15 6.04 50.17
CA LYS A 12 1.27 6.59 49.12
C LYS A 12 1.36 5.74 47.86
N LYS A 13 0.20 5.47 47.25
CA LYS A 13 0.07 4.78 45.96
C LYS A 13 0.15 5.82 44.84
N TYR A 14 0.89 5.51 43.79
CA TYR A 14 1.04 6.34 42.60
C TYR A 14 0.67 5.54 41.36
N TYR A 15 -0.20 6.09 40.54
CA TYR A 15 -0.72 5.44 39.34
C TYR A 15 -0.07 5.99 38.08
N TYR A 16 0.43 5.08 37.25
CA TYR A 16 1.02 5.36 35.95
C TYR A 16 0.30 4.57 34.87
N ILE A 17 0.15 5.16 33.69
CA ILE A 17 -0.19 4.40 32.48
C ILE A 17 1.11 4.16 31.72
N ALA A 18 1.36 2.91 31.38
CA ALA A 18 2.56 2.49 30.67
C ALA A 18 2.22 1.71 29.40
N LYS A 19 3.06 1.89 28.38
CA LYS A 19 3.02 1.12 27.13
C LYS A 19 4.45 0.78 26.72
N ASN A 20 4.66 -0.49 26.34
CA ASN A 20 5.92 -0.95 25.77
C ASN A 20 5.85 -0.86 24.24
N PHE A 21 6.85 -0.22 23.65
CA PHE A 21 7.04 -0.11 22.20
C PHE A 21 8.23 -0.97 21.79
N ARG A 22 8.01 -1.82 20.77
CA ARG A 22 9.07 -2.63 20.17
C ARG A 22 9.76 -1.77 19.11
N ILE A 23 11.04 -1.51 19.28
CA ILE A 23 11.86 -0.75 18.32
C ILE A 23 12.56 -1.71 17.36
N ASP A 24 12.99 -2.86 17.88
CA ASP A 24 13.72 -3.88 17.12
C ASP A 24 13.41 -5.28 17.68
N ILE A 25 13.93 -6.34 17.05
CA ILE A 25 13.69 -7.74 17.40
C ILE A 25 14.01 -7.99 18.89
N LYS A 26 15.08 -7.38 19.41
CA LYS A 26 15.55 -7.52 20.80
C LYS A 26 15.47 -6.24 21.64
N LYS A 27 14.90 -5.14 21.13
CA LYS A 27 14.92 -3.82 21.80
C LYS A 27 13.52 -3.28 22.05
N TRP A 28 13.23 -3.04 23.33
CA TRP A 28 11.96 -2.48 23.80
C TRP A 28 12.21 -1.17 24.54
N LYS A 29 11.31 -0.20 24.37
CA LYS A 29 11.27 1.01 25.18
C LYS A 29 9.91 1.16 25.83
N LYS A 30 9.94 1.39 27.14
CA LYS A 30 8.77 1.67 27.96
C LYS A 30 8.58 3.18 28.05
N ILE A 31 7.40 3.66 27.69
CA ILE A 31 6.96 5.02 28.03
C ILE A 31 5.89 4.87 29.11
N ARG A 32 6.03 5.64 30.20
CA ARG A 32 5.03 5.73 31.25
C ARG A 32 4.69 7.18 31.55
N ARG A 33 3.41 7.47 31.80
CA ARG A 33 2.93 8.78 32.23
C ARG A 33 2.27 8.67 33.60
N TYR A 34 2.65 9.59 34.48
CA TYR A 34 2.07 9.71 35.81
C TYR A 34 0.67 10.32 35.70
N ILE A 35 -0.32 9.75 36.39
CA ILE A 35 -1.67 10.31 36.44
C ILE A 35 -1.98 10.95 37.80
N GLY A 36 -1.58 10.30 38.89
CA GLY A 36 -1.91 10.79 40.22
C GLY A 36 -1.73 9.76 41.33
N ASP A 37 -2.17 10.13 42.52
CA ASP A 37 -2.22 9.31 43.73
C ASP A 37 -3.56 8.58 43.92
N LYS A 38 -4.54 8.87 43.05
CA LYS A 38 -5.86 8.21 43.00
C LYS A 38 -6.02 7.35 41.75
N PRO A 39 -6.90 6.32 41.78
CA PRO A 39 -7.22 5.54 40.60
C PRO A 39 -7.68 6.43 39.45
N PRO A 40 -7.13 6.26 38.24
CA PRO A 40 -7.40 7.18 37.14
C PRO A 40 -8.79 7.00 36.54
N SER A 41 -9.46 8.11 36.22
CA SER A 41 -10.73 8.12 35.49
C SER A 41 -10.55 7.66 34.03
N LYS A 42 -11.66 7.30 33.36
CA LYS A 42 -11.61 6.88 31.94
C LYS A 42 -10.99 7.96 31.05
N GLU A 43 -11.38 9.23 31.24
CA GLU A 43 -10.85 10.37 30.49
C GLU A 43 -9.35 10.59 30.72
N GLN A 44 -8.90 10.46 31.98
CA GLN A 44 -7.47 10.60 32.31
C GLN A 44 -6.63 9.50 31.67
N LYS A 45 -7.15 8.26 31.61
CA LYS A 45 -6.51 7.14 30.91
C LYS A 45 -6.41 7.43 29.42
N GLU A 46 -7.50 7.86 28.78
CA GLU A 46 -7.51 8.16 27.35
C GLU A 46 -6.54 9.30 26.98
N LYS A 47 -6.48 10.36 27.80
CA LYS A 47 -5.53 11.45 27.62
C LYS A 47 -4.09 10.96 27.73
N ALA A 48 -3.77 10.18 28.78
CA ALA A 48 -2.43 9.63 28.97
C ALA A 48 -2.02 8.69 27.83
N ILE A 49 -2.94 7.89 27.29
CA ILE A 49 -2.69 7.02 26.13
C ILE A 49 -2.33 7.85 24.89
N LYS A 50 -3.11 8.90 24.58
CA LYS A 50 -2.83 9.80 23.45
C LYS A 50 -1.47 10.47 23.58
N GLU A 51 -1.12 10.96 24.77
CA GLU A 51 0.18 11.58 25.03
C GLU A 51 1.34 10.57 24.87
N ILE A 52 1.18 9.34 25.35
CA ILE A 52 2.18 8.27 25.20
C ILE A 52 2.38 7.90 23.72
N GLU A 53 1.31 7.84 22.93
CA GLU A 53 1.39 7.53 21.49
C GLU A 53 2.02 8.69 20.70
N ALA A 54 1.68 9.94 21.02
CA ALA A 54 2.33 11.11 20.43
C ALA A 54 3.82 11.17 20.78
N GLU A 55 4.19 10.90 22.03
CA GLU A 55 5.59 10.84 22.45
C GLU A 55 6.36 9.71 21.75
N ALA A 56 5.73 8.55 21.56
CA ALA A 56 6.32 7.44 20.83
C ALA A 56 6.52 7.78 19.34
N LEU A 57 5.59 8.52 18.74
CA LEU A 57 5.71 9.01 17.36
C LEU A 57 6.87 9.99 17.21
N LEU A 58 6.96 10.98 18.10
CA LEU A 58 8.03 11.99 18.12
C LEU A 58 9.41 11.36 18.33
N LYS A 59 9.51 10.32 19.17
CA LYS A 59 10.76 9.60 19.43
C LYS A 59 11.08 8.52 18.39
N GLY A 60 10.23 8.33 17.38
CA GLY A 60 10.42 7.33 16.32
C GLY A 60 10.27 5.87 16.80
N TYR A 61 9.59 5.63 17.92
CA TYR A 61 9.33 4.27 18.43
C TYR A 61 8.13 3.60 17.76
N THR A 62 7.31 4.38 17.06
CA THR A 62 6.20 3.90 16.23
C THR A 62 6.11 4.75 14.97
N THR A 63 5.74 4.14 13.85
CA THR A 63 5.37 4.87 12.64
C THR A 63 3.92 5.36 12.78
N PRO A 64 3.53 6.48 12.13
CA PRO A 64 2.12 6.85 12.02
C PRO A 64 1.35 5.68 11.42
N THR A 65 0.12 5.43 11.90
CA THR A 65 -0.85 4.65 11.14
C THR A 65 -0.90 5.20 9.73
N SER A 66 -0.85 4.31 8.74
CA SER A 66 -0.84 4.75 7.36
C SER A 66 -2.05 5.63 7.08
N LYS A 67 -1.85 6.74 6.36
CA LYS A 67 -2.96 7.56 5.87
C LYS A 67 -3.89 6.75 4.95
N TYR A 68 -3.37 5.67 4.37
CA TYR A 68 -4.04 4.84 3.38
C TYR A 68 -4.62 3.57 4.02
N ARG A 69 -5.84 3.21 3.61
CA ARG A 69 -6.58 2.04 4.13
C ARG A 69 -5.87 0.70 3.89
N TYR A 70 -5.16 0.56 2.76
CA TYR A 70 -4.59 -0.70 2.31
C TYR A 70 -3.08 -0.68 2.09
N LEU A 71 -2.43 0.49 2.21
CA LEU A 71 -1.01 0.66 1.94
C LEU A 71 -0.31 1.14 3.20
N LYS A 72 0.93 0.74 3.44
CA LYS A 72 1.80 1.39 4.43
C LYS A 72 2.34 2.71 3.86
N ASN A 73 2.71 3.65 4.72
CA ASN A 73 3.26 4.95 4.28
C ASN A 73 4.53 4.79 3.42
N GLU A 74 5.38 3.79 3.72
CA GLU A 74 6.57 3.48 2.92
C GLU A 74 6.21 3.00 1.51
N GLU A 75 5.20 2.16 1.37
CA GLU A 75 4.71 1.65 0.08
C GLU A 75 4.09 2.79 -0.73
N ALA A 76 3.29 3.64 -0.08
CA ALA A 76 2.72 4.82 -0.72
C ALA A 76 3.79 5.79 -1.23
N LYS A 77 4.87 5.98 -0.47
CA LYS A 77 6.01 6.79 -0.90
C LYS A 77 6.69 6.18 -2.14
N LYS A 78 6.97 4.87 -2.12
CA LYS A 78 7.55 4.16 -3.28
C LYS A 78 6.66 4.29 -4.52
N LEU A 79 5.34 4.14 -4.38
CA LEU A 79 4.40 4.31 -5.48
C LEU A 79 4.42 5.73 -6.04
N GLN A 80 4.51 6.74 -5.16
CA GLN A 80 4.64 8.14 -5.59
C GLN A 80 5.94 8.38 -6.35
N ASP A 81 7.07 7.82 -5.89
CA ASP A 81 8.36 7.92 -6.58
C ASP A 81 8.29 7.28 -7.98
N ILE A 82 7.70 6.07 -8.09
CA ILE A 82 7.49 5.39 -9.39
C ILE A 82 6.62 6.22 -10.33
N LYS A 83 5.53 6.80 -9.81
CA LYS A 83 4.63 7.67 -10.60
C LYS A 83 5.38 8.86 -11.21
N GLU A 84 6.20 9.55 -10.42
CA GLU A 84 6.98 10.70 -10.91
C GLU A 84 8.02 10.29 -11.95
N VAL A 85 8.69 9.14 -11.76
CA VAL A 85 9.63 8.59 -12.75
C VAL A 85 8.90 8.25 -14.06
N CYS A 86 7.77 7.53 -13.99
CA CYS A 86 6.97 7.20 -15.16
C CYS A 86 6.49 8.45 -15.91
N LYS A 87 6.00 9.47 -15.20
CA LYS A 87 5.55 10.73 -15.80
C LYS A 87 6.67 11.43 -16.57
N LYS A 88 7.88 11.49 -15.98
CA LYS A 88 9.07 12.07 -16.62
C LYS A 88 9.52 11.25 -17.83
N PHE A 89 9.53 9.92 -17.71
CA PHE A 89 9.85 9.02 -18.82
C PHE A 89 8.88 9.24 -19.98
N TYR A 90 7.57 9.13 -19.74
CA TYR A 90 6.54 9.27 -20.76
C TYR A 90 6.53 10.64 -21.44
N GLY A 91 6.84 11.71 -20.69
CA GLY A 91 6.98 13.06 -21.23
C GLY A 91 8.20 13.26 -22.16
N LYS A 92 9.24 12.43 -22.05
CA LYS A 92 10.45 12.49 -22.88
C LYS A 92 10.34 11.70 -24.19
N ILE A 93 9.35 10.81 -24.30
CA ILE A 93 9.19 9.96 -25.48
C ILE A 93 8.54 10.78 -26.60
N SER A 94 8.98 10.55 -27.85
CA SER A 94 8.34 11.13 -29.03
C SER A 94 6.89 10.65 -29.18
N GLU A 95 6.08 11.36 -29.97
CA GLU A 95 4.70 10.94 -30.22
C GLU A 95 4.61 9.52 -30.82
N ILE A 96 5.51 9.19 -31.75
CA ILE A 96 5.61 7.86 -32.35
C ILE A 96 5.96 6.81 -31.30
N GLY A 97 6.93 7.11 -30.43
CA GLY A 97 7.32 6.20 -29.35
C GLY A 97 6.19 5.97 -28.34
N ARG A 98 5.40 7.02 -28.02
CA ARG A 98 4.22 6.90 -27.16
C ARG A 98 3.17 5.99 -27.79
N LYS A 99 2.81 6.21 -29.06
CA LYS A 99 1.89 5.33 -29.79
C LYS A 99 2.34 3.87 -29.78
N LYS A 100 3.64 3.62 -29.99
CA LYS A 100 4.20 2.26 -29.93
C LYS A 100 4.12 1.66 -28.53
N TYR A 101 4.43 2.43 -27.50
CA TYR A 101 4.35 2.00 -26.10
C TYR A 101 2.91 1.68 -25.70
N ASP A 102 1.97 2.57 -26.03
CA ASP A 102 0.55 2.41 -25.72
C ASP A 102 -0.03 1.18 -26.45
N ASN A 103 0.36 0.97 -27.72
CA ASN A 103 -0.04 -0.22 -28.47
C ASN A 103 0.53 -1.51 -27.86
N ASP A 104 1.80 -1.55 -27.46
CA ASP A 104 2.40 -2.73 -26.79
C ASP A 104 1.70 -3.00 -25.45
N PHE A 105 1.37 -1.94 -24.70
CA PHE A 105 0.59 -2.06 -23.47
C PHE A 105 -0.78 -2.69 -23.73
N VAL A 106 -1.54 -2.18 -24.71
CA VAL A 106 -2.87 -2.70 -25.06
C VAL A 106 -2.77 -4.16 -25.48
N VAL A 107 -1.82 -4.52 -26.35
CA VAL A 107 -1.62 -5.91 -26.80
C VAL A 107 -1.34 -6.84 -25.62
N ARG A 108 -0.42 -6.47 -24.73
CA ARG A 108 -0.09 -7.28 -23.55
C ARG A 108 -1.24 -7.36 -22.57
N PHE A 109 -1.95 -6.25 -22.35
CA PHE A 109 -3.09 -6.20 -21.44
C PHE A 109 -4.20 -7.13 -21.94
N THR A 110 -4.60 -7.00 -23.21
CA THR A 110 -5.62 -7.85 -23.83
C THR A 110 -5.20 -9.32 -23.85
N TYR A 111 -3.96 -9.64 -24.24
CA TYR A 111 -3.48 -11.02 -24.21
C TYR A 111 -3.57 -11.62 -22.80
N ASN A 112 -3.05 -10.94 -21.78
CA ASN A 112 -3.01 -11.49 -20.43
C ASN A 112 -4.41 -11.62 -19.81
N THR A 113 -5.31 -10.65 -20.03
CA THR A 113 -6.67 -10.73 -19.47
C THR A 113 -7.48 -11.83 -20.12
N ASN A 114 -7.47 -11.91 -21.46
CA ASN A 114 -8.20 -12.96 -22.18
C ASN A 114 -7.60 -14.36 -21.90
N ALA A 115 -6.27 -14.46 -21.75
CA ALA A 115 -5.64 -15.74 -21.40
C ALA A 115 -6.06 -16.25 -20.00
N ILE A 116 -6.32 -15.35 -19.04
CA ILE A 116 -6.88 -15.72 -17.72
C ILE A 116 -8.30 -16.30 -17.89
N GLU A 117 -9.06 -15.79 -18.87
CA GLU A 117 -10.42 -16.25 -19.20
C GLU A 117 -10.44 -17.51 -20.09
N GLY A 118 -9.26 -17.98 -20.53
CA GLY A 118 -9.10 -19.23 -21.28
C GLY A 118 -8.94 -19.08 -22.79
N ASN A 119 -8.78 -17.85 -23.28
CA ASN A 119 -8.45 -17.56 -24.67
C ASN A 119 -7.11 -18.18 -25.06
N ARG A 120 -7.04 -18.75 -26.26
CA ARG A 120 -5.90 -19.57 -26.71
C ARG A 120 -4.92 -18.86 -27.63
N LEU A 121 -5.21 -17.62 -28.01
CA LEU A 121 -4.34 -16.82 -28.88
C LEU A 121 -3.01 -16.58 -28.17
N SER A 122 -1.91 -16.74 -28.89
CA SER A 122 -0.59 -16.32 -28.43
C SER A 122 -0.47 -14.78 -28.45
N LEU A 123 0.49 -14.25 -27.70
CA LEU A 123 0.77 -12.81 -27.68
C LEU A 123 1.01 -12.23 -29.09
N ARG A 124 1.65 -13.00 -29.98
CA ARG A 124 1.90 -12.60 -31.37
C ARG A 124 0.61 -12.52 -32.17
N GLU A 125 -0.27 -13.50 -32.02
CA GLU A 125 -1.57 -13.54 -32.69
C GLU A 125 -2.49 -12.42 -32.20
N THR A 126 -2.51 -12.17 -30.89
CA THR A 126 -3.20 -11.01 -30.31
C THR A 126 -2.66 -9.69 -30.85
N SER A 127 -1.33 -9.55 -31.01
CA SER A 127 -0.73 -8.38 -31.65
C SER A 127 -1.24 -8.22 -33.09
N MET A 128 -1.20 -9.28 -33.90
CA MET A 128 -1.67 -9.25 -35.28
C MET A 128 -3.12 -8.78 -35.40
N ILE A 129 -4.00 -9.24 -34.51
CA ILE A 129 -5.41 -8.82 -34.47
C ILE A 129 -5.52 -7.34 -34.12
N ILE A 130 -4.87 -6.92 -33.04
CA ILE A 130 -5.06 -5.58 -32.46
C ILE A 130 -4.39 -4.48 -33.29
N THR A 131 -3.17 -4.73 -33.78
CA THR A 131 -2.33 -3.72 -34.46
C THR A 131 -2.41 -3.79 -35.97
N GLU A 132 -2.62 -4.98 -36.55
CA GLU A 132 -2.55 -5.19 -38.00
C GLU A 132 -3.93 -5.55 -38.61
N ASN A 133 -4.96 -5.78 -37.79
CA ASN A 133 -6.28 -6.29 -38.21
C ASN A 133 -6.18 -7.57 -39.05
N ILE A 134 -5.23 -8.45 -38.72
CA ILE A 134 -5.04 -9.74 -39.39
C ILE A 134 -5.70 -10.84 -38.56
N ILE A 135 -6.40 -11.76 -39.24
CA ILE A 135 -6.97 -12.96 -38.63
C ILE A 135 -5.91 -14.06 -38.61
N PRO A 136 -5.45 -14.52 -37.43
CA PRO A 136 -4.46 -15.59 -37.33
C PRO A 136 -5.03 -16.94 -37.79
N ALA A 137 -4.18 -17.75 -38.41
CA ALA A 137 -4.57 -19.09 -38.85
C ALA A 137 -4.89 -19.99 -37.65
N GLY A 138 -6.06 -20.63 -37.65
CA GLY A 138 -6.48 -21.53 -36.57
C GLY A 138 -7.11 -20.81 -35.36
N ALA A 139 -7.18 -19.48 -35.35
CA ALA A 139 -7.95 -18.73 -34.36
C ALA A 139 -9.44 -19.07 -34.47
N THR A 140 -10.09 -19.33 -33.33
CA THR A 140 -11.54 -19.49 -33.32
C THR A 140 -12.21 -18.13 -33.47
N VAL A 141 -13.43 -18.11 -34.03
CA VAL A 141 -14.23 -16.88 -34.16
C VAL A 141 -14.44 -16.22 -32.81
N ASN A 142 -14.63 -17.02 -31.76
CA ASN A 142 -14.83 -16.53 -30.40
C ASN A 142 -13.56 -15.86 -29.86
N ASP A 143 -12.40 -16.54 -29.94
CA ASP A 143 -11.13 -16.01 -29.44
C ASP A 143 -10.74 -14.70 -30.15
N TYR A 144 -10.95 -14.65 -31.48
CA TYR A 144 -10.70 -13.47 -32.29
C TYR A 144 -11.60 -12.29 -31.86
N ASN A 145 -12.91 -12.53 -31.74
CA ASN A 145 -13.86 -11.48 -31.37
C ASN A 145 -13.62 -10.97 -29.95
N GLU A 146 -13.27 -11.86 -29.02
CA GLU A 146 -12.90 -11.48 -27.66
C GLU A 146 -11.66 -10.57 -27.65
N ALA A 147 -10.59 -10.95 -28.37
CA ALA A 147 -9.39 -10.12 -28.49
C ALA A 147 -9.67 -8.75 -29.14
N LEU A 148 -10.52 -8.71 -30.16
CA LEU A 148 -10.90 -7.48 -30.84
C LEU A 148 -11.74 -6.55 -29.95
N ASN A 149 -12.72 -7.11 -29.24
CA ASN A 149 -13.63 -6.36 -28.38
C ASN A 149 -12.94 -5.80 -27.13
N SER A 150 -11.99 -6.55 -26.54
CA SER A 150 -11.22 -6.13 -25.38
C SER A 150 -10.37 -4.86 -25.61
N ARG A 151 -10.18 -4.43 -26.87
CA ARG A 151 -9.50 -3.17 -27.19
C ARG A 151 -10.34 -1.92 -26.91
N ILE A 152 -11.67 -2.04 -26.92
CA ILE A 152 -12.62 -0.90 -26.98
C ILE A 152 -13.21 -0.53 -25.61
N CYS A 153 -13.05 -1.40 -24.60
CA CYS A 153 -13.60 -1.23 -23.26
C CYS A 153 -12.85 -0.21 -22.39
#